data_AF-X0U8D0-F1
#
_entry.id   AF-X0U8D0-F1
#
_cell.length_a   1.000
_cell.length_b   1.000
_cell.length_c   1.000
_cell.angle_alpha   90.00
_cell.angle_beta   90.00
_cell.angle_gamma   90.00
#
_symmetry.space_group_name_H-M   'P 1'
#
loop_
_entity.id
_entity.type
_entity.pdbx_description
1 polymer ?
#
loop_
_entity_poly.entity_id
_entity_poly.type
_entity_poly.pdbx_seq_one_letter_code
_entity_poly.pdbx_strand_id
1 'polypeptide(L)'
;VKKFEELPEKLNVPNIQITMVCHMEGNLHPTFVFNENDVKDREDFEKAIDYLYKEIVIPLGGSITGEHGIGKIKTPYLELEHGPDVVDLMHQIKKLFDPNMILNPGLGKGDIRPLKKSELLRKLKNQPGKLLDLNCMRCGFCITSCSSKIYYKSEAYSPRGRLSILNGLVHGDLTLKNSKLVNDIFHACTLCGVCLVKCPAGVRTHEIFEKAREILHEMR
;
A
#
# COMPACT_ATOMS: atom_id res chain seq x y z
N VAL A 1 5.34 -3.93 -25.39
CA VAL A 1 3.87 -3.77 -25.25
C VAL A 1 3.13 -5.08 -25.53
N LYS A 2 3.17 -5.66 -26.74
CA LYS A 2 2.48 -6.94 -27.04
C LYS A 2 2.68 -8.07 -26.03
N LYS A 3 3.94 -8.33 -25.63
CA LYS A 3 4.26 -9.35 -24.60
C LYS A 3 3.53 -9.15 -23.25
N PHE A 4 3.18 -7.90 -22.92
CA PHE A 4 2.42 -7.57 -21.70
C PHE A 4 0.93 -7.84 -21.89
N GLU A 5 0.39 -7.50 -23.07
CA GLU A 5 -1.04 -7.66 -23.40
C GLU A 5 -1.41 -9.14 -23.55
N GLU A 6 -0.51 -9.97 -24.07
CA GLU A 6 -0.69 -11.42 -24.25
C GLU A 6 -0.51 -12.23 -22.94
N LEU A 7 -0.06 -11.58 -21.87
CA LEU A 7 0.28 -12.24 -20.61
C LEU A 7 -0.91 -13.00 -19.99
N PRO A 8 -2.14 -12.45 -19.92
CA PRO A 8 -3.26 -13.15 -19.32
C PRO A 8 -3.62 -14.46 -20.04
N GLU A 9 -3.57 -14.45 -21.38
CA GLU A 9 -3.80 -15.64 -22.21
C GLU A 9 -2.68 -16.66 -22.00
N LYS A 10 -1.42 -16.21 -22.04
CA LYS A 10 -0.25 -17.07 -21.90
C LYS A 10 -0.20 -17.83 -20.58
N LEU A 11 -0.63 -17.19 -19.48
CA LEU A 11 -0.64 -17.78 -18.15
C LEU A 11 -1.96 -18.45 -17.78
N ASN A 12 -2.94 -18.44 -18.69
CA ASN A 12 -4.30 -18.94 -18.44
C ASN A 12 -4.94 -18.29 -17.20
N VAL A 13 -4.89 -16.96 -17.12
CA VAL A 13 -5.44 -16.13 -16.03
C VAL A 13 -6.50 -15.17 -16.56
N PRO A 14 -7.67 -15.67 -17.00
CA PRO A 14 -8.65 -14.91 -17.79
C PRO A 14 -9.30 -13.74 -17.06
N ASN A 15 -9.26 -13.72 -15.72
CA ASN A 15 -9.82 -12.64 -14.91
C ASN A 15 -8.86 -11.45 -14.74
N ILE A 16 -7.59 -11.59 -15.13
CA ILE A 16 -6.60 -10.52 -15.05
C ILE A 16 -6.65 -9.69 -16.33
N GLN A 17 -7.02 -8.42 -16.21
CA GLN A 17 -6.91 -7.47 -17.31
C GLN A 17 -5.67 -6.61 -17.12
N ILE A 18 -4.95 -6.34 -18.21
CA ILE A 18 -3.78 -5.46 -18.20
C ILE A 18 -4.04 -4.29 -19.14
N THR A 19 -4.01 -3.08 -18.57
CA THR A 19 -4.06 -1.84 -19.35
C THR A 19 -2.67 -1.21 -19.36
N MET A 20 -2.26 -0.67 -20.50
CA MET A 20 -0.96 -0.02 -20.66
C MET A 20 -1.13 1.49 -20.80
N VAL A 21 -0.51 2.23 -19.90
CA VAL A 21 -0.21 3.66 -20.11
C VAL A 21 1.30 3.79 -20.29
N CYS A 22 1.76 4.67 -21.16
CA CYS A 22 3.18 4.82 -21.41
C CYS A 22 3.56 6.28 -21.61
N HIS A 23 4.80 6.57 -21.25
CA HIS A 23 5.50 7.78 -21.63
C HIS A 23 6.52 7.43 -22.72
N MET A 24 6.76 8.36 -23.65
CA MET A 24 7.53 8.09 -24.87
C MET A 24 9.02 7.76 -24.61
N GLU A 25 9.53 8.05 -23.42
CA GLU A 25 10.89 7.72 -22.96
C GLU A 25 11.09 6.25 -22.56
N GLY A 26 10.09 5.39 -22.77
CA GLY A 26 10.18 3.96 -22.47
C GLY A 26 9.73 3.59 -21.05
N ASN A 27 9.16 4.55 -20.31
CA ASN A 27 8.50 4.27 -19.03
C ASN A 27 7.08 3.74 -19.28
N LEU A 28 6.87 2.46 -18.97
CA LEU A 28 5.60 1.75 -19.15
C LEU A 28 4.90 1.55 -17.80
N HIS A 29 3.58 1.74 -17.78
CA HIS A 29 2.71 1.59 -16.62
C HIS A 29 1.71 0.44 -16.87
N PRO A 30 2.17 -0.83 -16.84
CA PRO A 30 1.26 -1.98 -16.86
C PRO A 30 0.40 -1.95 -15.60
N THR A 31 -0.90 -1.72 -15.80
CA THR A 31 -1.90 -1.61 -14.74
C THR A 31 -2.77 -2.85 -14.76
N PHE A 32 -2.68 -3.65 -13.70
CA PHE A 32 -3.45 -4.87 -13.52
C PHE A 32 -4.81 -4.53 -12.89
N VAL A 33 -5.88 -4.99 -13.52
CA VAL A 33 -7.25 -4.85 -13.03
C VAL A 33 -7.79 -6.25 -12.76
N PHE A 34 -8.18 -6.50 -11.51
CA PHE A 34 -8.66 -7.79 -11.02
C PHE A 34 -9.46 -7.60 -9.73
N ASN A 35 -10.20 -8.63 -9.29
CA ASN A 35 -10.93 -8.56 -8.02
C ASN A 35 -10.04 -8.96 -6.84
N GLU A 36 -9.52 -7.98 -6.11
CA GLU A 36 -8.66 -8.24 -4.95
C GLU A 36 -9.35 -8.94 -3.77
N ASN A 37 -10.68 -9.02 -3.76
CA ASN A 37 -11.43 -9.78 -2.74
C ASN A 37 -11.53 -11.27 -3.07
N ASP A 38 -11.21 -11.65 -4.31
CA ASP A 38 -11.14 -13.04 -4.73
C ASP A 38 -9.73 -13.59 -4.46
N VAL A 39 -9.65 -14.81 -3.92
CA VAL A 39 -8.36 -15.45 -3.60
C VAL A 39 -7.63 -15.86 -4.88
N LYS A 40 -8.38 -16.40 -5.84
CA LYS A 40 -7.86 -16.91 -7.10
C LYS A 40 -7.33 -15.78 -7.97
N ASP A 41 -8.07 -14.66 -8.08
CA ASP A 41 -7.60 -13.47 -8.80
C ASP A 41 -6.31 -12.91 -8.19
N ARG A 42 -6.16 -12.93 -6.86
CA ARG A 42 -4.90 -12.50 -6.20
C ARG A 42 -3.73 -13.41 -6.52
N GLU A 43 -3.93 -14.73 -6.47
CA GLU A 43 -2.90 -15.70 -6.82
C GLU A 43 -2.49 -15.57 -8.30
N ASP A 44 -3.47 -15.34 -9.18
CA ASP A 44 -3.24 -15.17 -10.60
C ASP A 44 -2.54 -13.84 -10.91
N PHE A 45 -2.84 -12.77 -10.16
CA PHE A 45 -2.06 -11.53 -10.18
C PHE A 45 -0.60 -11.74 -9.72
N GLU A 46 -0.38 -12.48 -8.63
CA GLU A 46 0.99 -12.78 -8.16
C GLU A 46 1.79 -13.54 -9.22
N LYS A 47 1.19 -14.55 -9.87
CA LYS A 47 1.81 -15.26 -11.01
C LYS A 47 2.13 -14.33 -12.17
N ALA A 48 1.18 -13.45 -12.51
CA ALA A 48 1.32 -12.54 -13.62
C ALA A 48 2.45 -11.52 -13.41
N ILE A 49 2.56 -10.97 -12.20
CA ILE A 49 3.66 -10.07 -11.80
C ILE A 49 5.00 -10.81 -11.80
N ASP A 50 5.04 -12.06 -11.33
CA ASP A 50 6.28 -12.84 -11.30
C ASP A 50 6.82 -13.09 -12.71
N TYR A 51 5.94 -13.53 -13.62
CA TYR A 51 6.27 -13.70 -15.02
C TYR A 51 6.70 -12.38 -15.68
N LEU A 52 5.99 -11.30 -15.40
CA LEU A 52 6.29 -9.97 -15.93
C LEU A 52 7.75 -9.58 -15.64
N TYR A 53 8.17 -9.66 -14.38
CA TYR A 53 9.50 -9.20 -14.01
C TYR A 53 10.59 -10.18 -14.42
N LYS A 54 10.41 -11.47 -14.17
CA LYS A 54 11.44 -12.49 -14.41
C LYS A 54 11.64 -12.83 -15.88
N GLU A 55 10.56 -12.85 -16.66
CA GLU A 55 10.60 -13.38 -18.03
C GLU A 55 10.52 -12.28 -19.11
N ILE A 56 10.12 -11.07 -18.74
CA ILE A 56 9.99 -9.95 -19.68
C ILE A 56 10.92 -8.81 -19.31
N VAL A 57 10.73 -8.17 -18.14
CA VAL A 57 11.42 -6.91 -17.82
C VAL A 57 12.93 -7.11 -17.66
N ILE A 58 13.35 -7.98 -16.75
CA ILE A 58 14.76 -8.17 -16.42
C ILE A 58 15.56 -8.76 -17.61
N PRO A 59 15.08 -9.81 -18.32
CA PRO A 59 15.80 -10.36 -19.48
C PRO A 59 15.95 -9.38 -20.65
N LEU A 60 15.06 -8.37 -20.75
CA LEU A 60 15.16 -7.32 -21.76
C LEU A 60 16.06 -6.15 -21.31
N GLY A 61 16.71 -6.24 -20.15
CA GLY A 61 17.51 -5.16 -19.57
C GLY A 61 16.69 -3.97 -19.08
N GLY A 62 15.39 -4.16 -18.84
CA GLY A 62 14.52 -3.16 -18.23
C GLY A 62 14.68 -3.09 -16.71
N SER A 63 14.16 -2.03 -16.10
CA SER A 63 14.12 -1.88 -14.64
C SER A 63 12.74 -2.22 -14.08
N ILE A 64 12.66 -2.83 -12.88
CA ILE A 64 11.38 -3.12 -12.24
C ILE A 64 10.67 -1.84 -11.76
N THR A 65 11.39 -0.71 -11.67
CA THR A 65 10.81 0.58 -11.28
C THR A 65 11.41 1.78 -12.01
N GLY A 66 10.59 2.54 -12.74
CA GLY A 66 10.94 3.89 -13.21
C GLY A 66 10.67 4.96 -12.16
N GLU A 67 9.44 5.01 -11.63
CA GLU A 67 8.98 6.11 -10.75
C GLU A 67 8.42 5.63 -9.40
N HIS A 68 7.53 4.62 -9.40
CA HIS A 68 6.69 4.25 -8.25
C HIS A 68 7.40 3.48 -7.13
N GLY A 69 8.72 3.35 -7.23
CA GLY A 69 9.56 2.63 -6.27
C GLY A 69 9.31 1.13 -6.23
N ILE A 70 9.89 0.49 -5.21
CA ILE A 70 9.90 -0.97 -5.03
C ILE A 70 8.70 -1.45 -4.20
N GLY A 71 8.40 -0.78 -3.08
CA GLY A 71 7.29 -1.14 -2.20
C GLY A 71 7.31 -2.61 -1.76
N LYS A 72 6.14 -3.20 -1.48
CA LYS A 72 6.05 -4.63 -1.13
C LYS A 72 6.18 -5.53 -2.37
N ILE A 73 5.43 -5.21 -3.41
CA ILE A 73 5.25 -6.08 -4.58
C ILE A 73 6.57 -6.34 -5.30
N LYS A 74 7.44 -5.33 -5.42
CA LYS A 74 8.67 -5.47 -6.22
C LYS A 74 9.90 -5.87 -5.40
N THR A 75 9.80 -5.91 -4.07
CA THR A 75 10.94 -6.29 -3.20
C THR A 75 11.55 -7.63 -3.60
N PRO A 76 10.76 -8.70 -3.91
CA PRO A 76 11.34 -10.00 -4.25
C PRO A 76 12.22 -9.99 -5.51
N TYR A 77 12.13 -8.97 -6.36
CA TYR A 77 12.87 -8.87 -7.62
C TYR A 77 14.10 -7.97 -7.53
N LEU A 78 14.34 -7.32 -6.38
CA LEU A 78 15.43 -6.36 -6.22
C LEU A 78 16.81 -7.01 -6.45
N GLU A 79 17.02 -8.20 -5.89
CA GLU A 79 18.26 -8.97 -6.06
C GLU A 79 18.40 -9.52 -7.49
N LEU A 80 17.28 -9.82 -8.16
CA LEU A 80 17.30 -10.24 -9.56
C LEU A 80 17.72 -9.11 -10.50
N GLU A 81 17.34 -7.87 -10.20
CA GLU A 81 17.74 -6.70 -11.00
C GLU A 81 19.17 -6.22 -10.69
N HIS A 82 19.53 -6.13 -9.41
CA HIS A 82 20.79 -5.49 -8.99
C HIS A 82 21.91 -6.46 -8.59
N GLY A 83 21.60 -7.74 -8.43
CA GLY A 83 22.54 -8.74 -7.94
C GLY A 83 22.73 -8.69 -6.41
N PRO A 84 23.31 -9.76 -5.83
CA PRO A 84 23.43 -9.93 -4.39
C PRO A 84 24.36 -8.88 -3.74
N ASP A 85 25.48 -8.53 -4.38
CA ASP A 85 26.47 -7.60 -3.82
C ASP A 85 25.90 -6.19 -3.65
N VAL A 86 25.12 -5.73 -4.64
CA VAL A 86 24.52 -4.40 -4.59
C VAL A 86 23.40 -4.36 -3.55
N VAL A 87 22.57 -5.42 -3.46
CA VAL A 87 21.52 -5.51 -2.45
C VAL A 87 22.11 -5.57 -1.04
N ASP A 88 23.21 -6.30 -0.83
CA ASP A 88 23.92 -6.33 0.45
C ASP A 88 24.43 -4.93 0.84
N LEU A 89 25.01 -4.18 -0.09
CA LEU A 89 25.38 -2.79 0.15
C LEU A 89 24.17 -1.93 0.57
N MET A 90 23.01 -2.09 -0.08
CA MET A 90 21.80 -1.39 0.32
C MET A 90 21.39 -1.74 1.76
N HIS A 91 21.49 -3.00 2.17
CA HIS A 91 21.23 -3.45 3.53
C HIS A 91 22.24 -2.89 4.55
N GLN A 92 23.52 -2.80 4.19
CA GLN A 92 24.54 -2.19 5.05
C GLN A 92 24.24 -0.70 5.29
N ILE A 93 23.89 0.05 4.23
CA ILE A 93 23.47 1.45 4.34
C ILE A 93 22.22 1.56 5.23
N LYS A 94 21.23 0.69 5.03
CA LYS A 94 20.02 0.66 5.85
C LYS A 94 20.35 0.48 7.34
N LYS A 95 21.23 -0.47 7.66
CA LYS A 95 21.65 -0.75 9.04
C LYS A 95 22.40 0.42 9.69
N LEU A 96 23.12 1.23 8.91
CA LEU A 96 23.79 2.43 9.41
C LEU A 96 22.79 3.47 9.95
N PHE A 97 21.66 3.67 9.25
CA PHE A 97 20.64 4.66 9.63
C PHE A 97 19.50 4.09 10.47
N ASP A 98 19.33 2.76 10.49
CA ASP A 98 18.31 2.05 11.25
C ASP A 98 18.92 0.81 11.93
N PRO A 99 19.77 0.97 12.96
CA PRO A 99 20.51 -0.14 13.57
C PRO A 99 19.62 -1.25 14.15
N ASN A 100 18.41 -0.87 14.59
CA ASN A 100 17.43 -1.79 15.16
C ASN A 100 16.47 -2.37 14.10
N MET A 101 16.59 -1.95 12.84
CA MET A 101 15.74 -2.36 11.74
C MET A 101 14.25 -2.21 12.06
N ILE A 102 13.84 -1.04 12.55
CA ILE A 102 12.44 -0.77 12.92
C ILE A 102 11.71 0.08 11.88
N LEU A 103 12.44 0.76 11.00
CA LEU A 103 11.86 1.63 9.99
C LEU A 103 11.51 0.81 8.74
N ASN A 104 10.24 0.40 8.66
CA ASN A 104 9.67 -0.31 7.50
C ASN A 104 10.34 -1.66 7.16
N PRO A 105 10.26 -2.65 8.06
CA PRO A 105 10.80 -4.00 7.90
C PRO A 105 10.53 -4.67 6.55
N GLY A 106 11.55 -5.32 5.96
CA GLY A 106 11.39 -6.17 4.78
C GLY A 106 10.90 -5.49 3.50
N LEU A 107 10.72 -4.16 3.48
CA LEU A 107 10.17 -3.44 2.32
C LEU A 107 11.26 -2.73 1.51
N GLY A 108 11.25 -2.98 0.20
CA GLY A 108 12.17 -2.39 -0.75
C GLY A 108 13.61 -2.77 -0.45
N LYS A 109 14.44 -1.75 -0.22
CA LYS A 109 15.86 -1.86 0.16
C LYS A 109 16.04 -2.22 1.65
N GLY A 110 15.07 -2.93 2.22
CA GLY A 110 14.86 -3.08 3.66
C GLY A 110 15.85 -4.02 4.32
N ASP A 111 15.37 -5.04 5.02
CA ASP A 111 16.17 -6.22 5.38
C ASP A 111 15.64 -7.47 4.72
N ILE A 112 16.39 -8.55 4.93
CA ILE A 112 16.08 -9.93 4.59
C ILE A 112 14.84 -10.52 5.29
N ARG A 113 14.11 -9.77 6.12
CA ARG A 113 12.92 -10.34 6.77
C ARG A 113 11.86 -10.62 5.71
N PRO A 114 11.18 -11.78 5.79
CA PRO A 114 10.17 -12.13 4.81
C PRO A 114 9.01 -11.14 4.87
N LEU A 115 8.50 -10.78 3.70
CA LEU A 115 7.29 -9.98 3.59
C LEU A 115 6.12 -10.74 4.22
N LYS A 116 5.47 -10.13 5.22
CA LYS A 116 4.19 -10.63 5.70
C LYS A 116 3.14 -10.50 4.60
N LYS A 117 2.66 -11.62 4.08
CA LYS A 117 1.43 -11.65 3.26
C LYS A 117 0.24 -11.35 4.15
N SER A 118 -0.64 -10.47 3.72
CA SER A 118 -1.92 -10.23 4.40
C SER A 118 -2.86 -11.38 4.05
N GLU A 119 -2.90 -12.41 4.90
CA GLU A 119 -3.82 -13.55 4.75
C GLU A 119 -5.28 -13.16 5.00
N LEU A 120 -5.48 -12.02 5.67
CA LEU A 120 -6.81 -11.54 6.00
C LEU A 120 -7.42 -10.85 4.78
N LEU A 121 -8.52 -11.42 4.30
CA LEU A 121 -9.53 -10.68 3.54
C LEU A 121 -9.82 -9.37 4.29
N ARG A 122 -10.19 -8.29 3.58
CA ARG A 122 -10.68 -7.04 4.17
C ARG A 122 -12.04 -7.24 4.86
N LYS A 123 -12.15 -8.23 5.74
CA LYS A 123 -13.31 -8.55 6.53
C LYS A 123 -13.13 -7.89 7.88
N LEU A 124 -13.85 -6.79 8.07
CA LEU A 124 -14.12 -6.24 9.39
C LEU A 124 -14.65 -7.36 10.28
N LYS A 125 -13.82 -7.89 11.19
CA LYS A 125 -14.28 -8.94 12.12
C LYS A 125 -15.46 -8.47 12.99
N ASN A 126 -15.72 -7.15 13.09
CA ASN A 126 -16.67 -6.58 14.04
C ASN A 126 -17.76 -5.65 13.44
N GLN A 127 -17.92 -5.53 12.12
CA GLN A 127 -19.05 -4.76 11.54
C GLN A 127 -19.54 -5.35 10.21
N PRO A 128 -20.44 -6.34 10.24
CA PRO A 128 -21.09 -6.82 9.02
C PRO A 128 -22.06 -5.74 8.51
N GLY A 129 -21.72 -5.07 7.40
CA GLY A 129 -22.68 -4.26 6.63
C GLY A 129 -22.33 -2.80 6.36
N LYS A 130 -21.23 -2.26 6.90
CA LYS A 130 -20.72 -0.93 6.52
C LYS A 130 -19.22 -1.01 6.30
N LEU A 131 -18.82 -1.32 5.07
CA LEU A 131 -17.44 -1.08 4.67
C LEU A 131 -17.18 0.42 4.85
N LEU A 132 -16.21 0.77 5.69
CA LEU A 132 -15.46 1.99 5.44
C LEU A 132 -14.95 1.82 4.00
N ASP A 133 -15.37 2.69 3.10
CA ASP A 133 -15.00 2.64 1.69
C ASP A 133 -13.52 3.01 1.59
N LEU A 134 -12.66 2.06 1.97
CA LEU A 134 -11.21 2.21 2.11
C LEU A 134 -10.53 2.14 0.74
N ASN A 135 -11.14 2.78 -0.27
CA ASN A 135 -10.60 2.99 -1.62
C ASN A 135 -9.40 3.95 -1.62
N CYS A 136 -8.78 4.17 -0.45
CA CYS A 136 -7.62 5.02 -0.30
C CYS A 136 -6.41 4.35 -0.96
N MET A 137 -6.02 4.86 -2.12
CA MET A 137 -4.78 4.50 -2.82
C MET A 137 -3.49 5.03 -2.15
N ARG A 138 -3.57 5.59 -0.93
CA ARG A 138 -2.45 6.10 -0.11
C ARG A 138 -1.51 7.12 -0.79
N CYS A 139 -1.96 7.82 -1.82
CA CYS A 139 -1.21 8.82 -2.59
C CYS A 139 -0.67 10.02 -1.78
N GLY A 140 -1.34 10.41 -0.70
CA GLY A 140 -0.85 11.47 0.20
C GLY A 140 -1.23 12.91 -0.15
N PHE A 141 -2.02 13.16 -1.21
CA PHE A 141 -2.51 14.51 -1.55
C PHE A 141 -3.28 15.21 -0.41
N CYS A 142 -3.86 14.43 0.51
CA CYS A 142 -4.59 14.93 1.67
C CYS A 142 -3.70 15.40 2.83
N ILE A 143 -2.37 15.17 2.78
CA ILE A 143 -1.46 15.41 3.91
C ILE A 143 -1.17 16.89 4.09
N THR A 144 -0.84 17.58 3.00
CA THR A 144 -0.43 18.99 3.02
C THR A 144 -1.58 19.94 3.32
N SER A 145 -2.82 19.51 3.06
CA SER A 145 -4.03 20.31 3.31
C SER A 145 -4.64 20.10 4.71
N CYS A 146 -4.15 19.13 5.48
CA CYS A 146 -4.72 18.82 6.79
C CYS A 146 -4.13 19.69 7.90
N SER A 147 -4.94 20.57 8.49
CA SER A 147 -4.56 21.43 9.61
C SER A 147 -4.03 20.65 10.82
N SER A 148 -4.65 19.50 11.13
CA SER A 148 -4.21 18.60 12.20
C SER A 148 -2.78 18.12 11.96
N LYS A 149 -2.45 17.64 10.75
CA LYS A 149 -1.07 17.25 10.42
C LYS A 149 -0.10 18.43 10.50
N ILE A 150 -0.49 19.61 10.04
CA ILE A 150 0.38 20.80 10.07
C ILE A 150 0.74 21.17 11.50
N TYR A 151 -0.24 21.16 12.41
CA TYR A 151 -0.05 21.48 13.81
C TYR A 151 0.78 20.42 14.54
N TYR A 152 0.38 19.15 14.47
CA TYR A 152 1.04 18.05 15.19
C TYR A 152 2.35 17.58 14.55
N LYS A 153 2.66 18.05 13.32
CA LYS A 153 3.86 17.69 12.54
C LYS A 153 4.09 16.19 12.38
N SER A 154 3.02 15.40 12.47
CA SER A 154 3.06 13.94 12.39
C SER A 154 2.04 13.45 11.37
N GLU A 155 2.47 12.52 10.52
CA GLU A 155 1.60 11.94 9.50
C GLU A 155 0.42 11.17 10.10
N ALA A 156 0.57 10.62 11.30
CA ALA A 156 -0.53 9.94 12.01
C ALA A 156 -1.77 10.85 12.17
N TYR A 157 -1.55 12.16 12.26
CA TYR A 157 -2.59 13.20 12.35
C TYR A 157 -3.06 13.70 10.98
N SER A 158 -2.63 13.09 9.88
CA SER A 158 -3.18 13.32 8.54
C SER A 158 -4.37 12.40 8.26
N PRO A 159 -5.18 12.68 7.22
CA PRO A 159 -6.25 11.79 6.81
C PRO A 159 -5.71 10.44 6.34
N ARG A 160 -4.60 10.42 5.56
CA ARG A 160 -3.93 9.18 5.16
C ARG A 160 -3.47 8.38 6.38
N GLY A 161 -2.85 9.03 7.35
CA GLY A 161 -2.36 8.39 8.57
C GLY A 161 -3.49 7.74 9.38
N ARG A 162 -4.59 8.47 9.61
CA ARG A 162 -5.78 7.93 10.28
C ARG A 162 -6.38 6.74 9.56
N LEU A 163 -6.50 6.80 8.23
CA LEU A 163 -6.95 5.66 7.43
C LEU A 163 -6.01 4.45 7.59
N SER A 164 -4.69 4.69 7.65
CA SER A 164 -3.72 3.61 7.89
C SER A 164 -3.87 2.99 9.28
N ILE A 165 -4.16 3.80 10.31
CA ILE A 165 -4.44 3.30 11.67
C ILE A 165 -5.72 2.46 11.67
N LEU A 166 -6.80 2.95 11.05
CA LEU A 166 -8.03 2.16 10.90
C LEU A 166 -7.73 0.83 10.19
N ASN A 167 -6.97 0.86 9.10
CA ASN A 167 -6.61 -0.35 8.39
C ASN A 167 -5.88 -1.36 9.29
N GLY A 168 -4.90 -0.90 10.09
CA GLY A 168 -4.21 -1.77 11.06
C GLY A 168 -5.15 -2.35 12.13
N LEU A 169 -6.13 -1.57 12.60
CA LEU A 169 -7.16 -2.05 13.52
C LEU A 169 -8.07 -3.09 12.87
N VAL A 170 -8.48 -2.88 11.62
CA VAL A 170 -9.34 -3.78 10.84
C VAL A 170 -8.66 -5.11 10.56
N HIS A 171 -7.37 -5.08 10.20
CA HIS A 171 -6.57 -6.28 9.96
C HIS A 171 -6.04 -6.92 11.26
N GLY A 172 -6.30 -6.34 12.43
CA GLY A 172 -5.83 -6.86 13.71
C GLY A 172 -4.31 -6.71 13.93
N ASP A 173 -3.63 -5.95 13.08
CA ASP A 173 -2.23 -5.55 13.27
C ASP A 173 -2.08 -4.59 14.48
N LEU A 174 -3.15 -3.86 14.79
CA LEU A 174 -3.26 -2.96 15.92
C LEU A 174 -4.41 -3.38 16.84
N THR A 175 -4.27 -3.13 18.13
CA THR A 175 -5.34 -3.34 19.12
C THR A 175 -5.61 -2.06 19.89
N LEU A 176 -6.85 -1.86 20.34
CA LEU A 176 -7.25 -0.65 21.06
C LEU A 176 -7.00 -0.70 22.58
N LYS A 177 -6.49 -1.82 23.11
CA LYS A 177 -6.23 -1.99 24.55
C LYS A 177 -5.38 -0.81 25.07
N ASN A 178 -6.02 0.10 25.82
CA ASN A 178 -5.44 1.28 26.46
C ASN A 178 -4.78 2.34 25.54
N SER A 179 -5.25 2.52 24.28
CA SER A 179 -4.59 3.45 23.34
C SER A 179 -5.11 4.90 23.40
N LYS A 180 -4.79 5.63 24.49
CA LYS A 180 -5.06 7.09 24.59
C LYS A 180 -4.59 7.84 23.34
N LEU A 181 -3.42 7.49 22.81
CA LEU A 181 -2.85 8.09 21.61
C LEU A 181 -3.75 7.94 20.37
N VAL A 182 -4.34 6.77 20.12
CA VAL A 182 -5.23 6.58 18.97
C VAL A 182 -6.45 7.49 19.12
N ASN A 183 -7.03 7.52 20.32
CA ASN A 183 -8.14 8.42 20.62
C ASN A 183 -7.76 9.89 20.36
N ASP A 184 -6.63 10.36 20.90
CA ASP A 184 -6.13 11.73 20.68
C ASP A 184 -5.92 12.04 19.18
N ILE A 185 -5.35 11.10 18.42
CA ILE A 185 -5.16 11.23 16.96
C ILE A 185 -6.50 11.42 16.25
N PHE A 186 -7.51 10.59 16.55
CA PHE A 186 -8.81 10.67 15.89
C PHE A 186 -9.58 11.92 16.32
N HIS A 187 -9.54 12.31 17.59
CA HIS A 187 -10.22 13.50 18.10
C HIS A 187 -9.55 14.82 17.69
N ALA A 188 -8.26 14.80 17.31
CA ALA A 188 -7.58 15.94 16.71
C ALA A 188 -8.04 16.32 15.29
N CYS A 189 -8.88 15.50 14.63
CA CYS A 189 -9.50 15.86 13.36
C CYS A 189 -10.58 16.95 13.56
N THR A 190 -10.72 17.93 12.66
CA THR A 190 -11.79 18.94 12.79
C THR A 190 -13.06 18.57 12.02
N LEU A 191 -13.08 17.42 11.34
CA LEU A 191 -14.15 16.99 10.44
C LEU A 191 -14.51 18.00 9.32
N CYS A 192 -13.63 18.96 9.02
CA CYS A 192 -13.87 20.02 8.04
C CYS A 192 -14.00 19.58 6.56
N GLY A 193 -13.75 18.31 6.24
CA GLY A 193 -13.94 17.78 4.87
C GLY A 193 -12.93 18.22 3.80
N VAL A 194 -11.98 19.12 4.09
CA VAL A 194 -10.96 19.60 3.11
C VAL A 194 -10.23 18.46 2.40
N CYS A 195 -9.99 17.36 3.11
CA CYS A 195 -9.31 16.20 2.59
C CYS A 195 -10.13 15.39 1.56
N LEU A 196 -11.47 15.45 1.60
CA LEU A 196 -12.33 14.87 0.56
C LEU A 196 -12.12 15.62 -0.76
N VAL A 197 -12.15 16.95 -0.73
CA VAL A 197 -11.98 17.80 -1.92
C VAL A 197 -10.63 17.57 -2.59
N LYS A 198 -9.60 17.26 -1.79
CA LYS A 198 -8.24 16.97 -2.29
C LYS A 198 -8.02 15.49 -2.66
N CYS A 199 -8.97 14.61 -2.39
CA CYS A 199 -8.79 13.18 -2.62
C CYS A 199 -9.16 12.82 -4.06
N PRO A 200 -8.20 12.37 -4.90
CA PRO A 200 -8.51 11.95 -6.27
C PRO A 200 -9.40 10.70 -6.31
N ALA A 201 -9.34 9.86 -5.28
CA ALA A 201 -10.19 8.67 -5.15
C ALA A 201 -11.54 8.95 -4.47
N GLY A 202 -11.86 10.21 -4.12
CA GLY A 202 -13.15 10.57 -3.56
C GLY A 202 -13.45 9.99 -2.16
N VAL A 203 -12.43 9.58 -1.40
CA VAL A 203 -12.62 8.92 -0.10
C VAL A 203 -13.26 9.89 0.91
N ARG A 204 -14.46 9.54 1.39
CA ARG A 204 -15.26 10.31 2.36
C ARG A 204 -14.73 10.19 3.79
N THR A 205 -13.50 10.64 3.98
CA THR A 205 -12.74 10.58 5.22
C THR A 205 -13.43 11.21 6.43
N HIS A 206 -14.22 12.26 6.25
CA HIS A 206 -14.95 12.91 7.34
C HIS A 206 -16.02 11.98 7.95
N GLU A 207 -16.85 11.34 7.14
CA GLU A 207 -17.82 10.32 7.61
C GLU A 207 -17.12 9.12 8.24
N ILE A 208 -16.00 8.68 7.64
CA ILE A 208 -15.20 7.56 8.15
C ILE A 208 -14.64 7.89 9.54
N PHE A 209 -14.10 9.09 9.74
CA PHE A 209 -13.50 9.49 11.02
C PHE A 209 -14.54 9.82 12.08
N GLU A 210 -15.72 10.31 11.70
CA GLU A 210 -16.86 10.48 12.60
C GLU A 210 -17.30 9.12 13.17
N LYS A 211 -17.58 8.15 12.31
CA LYS A 211 -17.92 6.77 12.74
C LYS A 211 -16.80 6.12 13.54
N ALA A 212 -15.54 6.33 13.15
CA ALA A 212 -14.41 5.82 13.92
C ALA A 212 -14.38 6.39 15.36
N ARG A 213 -14.74 7.66 15.56
CA ARG A 213 -14.83 8.25 16.90
C ARG A 213 -15.97 7.65 17.72
N GLU A 214 -17.13 7.39 17.12
CA GLU A 214 -18.25 6.71 17.78
C GLU A 214 -17.80 5.35 18.33
N ILE A 215 -17.17 4.53 17.48
CA ILE A 215 -16.64 3.21 17.88
C ILE A 215 -15.57 3.35 18.97
N LEU A 216 -14.63 4.28 18.81
CA LEU A 216 -13.57 4.53 19.80
C LEU A 216 -14.12 5.04 21.14
N HIS A 217 -15.30 5.65 21.16
CA HIS A 217 -15.98 6.09 22.37
C HIS A 217 -16.68 4.93 23.07
N GLU A 218 -17.39 4.07 22.34
CA GLU A 218 -18.06 2.87 22.88
C GLU A 218 -17.10 1.82 23.45
N MET A 219 -15.86 1.80 22.96
CA MET A 219 -14.81 0.87 23.42
C MET A 219 -14.03 1.36 24.65
N ARG A 220 -14.35 2.54 25.20
CA ARG A 220 -13.73 3.05 26.44
C ARG A 220 -14.26 2.38 27.70
#